data_AF-A0A5G2QQ86-F1
#
_entry.id   AF-A0A5G2QQ86-F1
#
_cell.length_a   1.000
_cell.length_b   1.000
_cell.length_c   1.000
_cell.angle_alpha   90.00
_cell.angle_beta   90.00
_cell.angle_gamma   90.00
#
_symmetry.space_group_name_H-M   'P 1'
#
loop_
_entity.id
_entity.type
_entity.pdbx_description
1 polymer ?
#
loop_
_entity_poly.entity_id
_entity_poly.type
_entity_poly.pdbx_seq_one_letter_code
_entity_poly.pdbx_strand_id
1 'polypeptide(L)'
;MFFFSFRYIFGIPPLILVLLPVASSDCDIEGKDGGVYQNVLMVSIDDLDRMIDFDSNCLNNEPNFLKKHSCDDNKEASFLYRAARKLKQFIKMNISEEFNHHLSTVSQGTLTLFNCTSKVKGRKPPSLGEAQLTKNLEENKSLKEQKRQGDLCFLKILLQKIKTCWNKILRGAKEY
;
A
#
# COMPACT_ATOMS: atom_id res chain seq x y z
N MET A 1 29.62 -48.57 -18.93
CA MET A 1 28.97 -47.49 -19.70
C MET A 1 27.49 -47.85 -19.83
N PHE A 2 26.67 -47.45 -18.87
CA PHE A 2 25.26 -47.83 -18.81
C PHE A 2 24.38 -46.75 -19.43
N PHE A 3 23.62 -47.16 -20.42
CA PHE A 3 22.64 -46.39 -21.18
C PHE A 3 21.38 -46.19 -20.29
N PHE A 4 21.16 -44.98 -19.77
CA PHE A 4 19.91 -44.63 -19.09
C PHE A 4 18.90 -44.08 -20.11
N SER A 5 18.13 -44.97 -20.71
CA SER A 5 16.89 -44.62 -21.40
C SER A 5 15.76 -44.53 -20.37
N PHE A 6 15.40 -43.31 -19.94
CA PHE A 6 14.10 -43.08 -19.31
C PHE A 6 13.04 -43.00 -20.41
N ARG A 7 12.37 -44.13 -20.67
CA ARG A 7 11.14 -44.18 -21.45
C ARG A 7 10.02 -43.50 -20.65
N TYR A 8 9.57 -42.38 -21.18
CA TYR A 8 8.36 -41.64 -20.87
C TYR A 8 7.13 -42.54 -21.11
N ILE A 9 6.51 -43.08 -20.05
CA ILE A 9 5.39 -44.05 -20.16
C ILE A 9 4.07 -43.54 -19.56
N PHE A 10 4.01 -42.36 -18.94
CA PHE A 10 2.73 -41.82 -18.50
C PHE A 10 2.49 -40.41 -19.04
N GLY A 11 1.66 -40.35 -20.07
CA GLY A 11 1.07 -39.14 -20.62
C GLY A 11 0.15 -38.48 -19.60
N ILE A 12 0.71 -37.64 -18.74
CA ILE A 12 -0.04 -36.73 -17.89
C ILE A 12 0.35 -35.32 -18.32
N PRO A 13 -0.54 -34.55 -18.95
CA PRO A 13 -0.29 -33.12 -19.13
C PRO A 13 -0.34 -32.49 -17.74
N PRO A 14 0.71 -31.82 -17.23
CA PRO A 14 0.60 -31.02 -16.03
C PRO A 14 -0.02 -29.68 -16.42
N LEU A 15 -1.25 -29.69 -16.92
CA LEU A 15 -2.08 -28.50 -17.09
C LEU A 15 -3.15 -28.47 -16.01
N ILE A 16 -2.74 -28.67 -14.77
CA ILE A 16 -3.52 -28.16 -13.64
C ILE A 16 -2.89 -26.81 -13.31
N LEU A 17 -3.30 -25.78 -14.06
CA LEU A 17 -3.36 -24.43 -13.55
C LEU A 17 -4.35 -24.47 -12.40
N VAL A 18 -3.89 -24.92 -11.22
CA VAL A 18 -4.59 -24.66 -9.97
C VAL A 18 -4.66 -23.15 -9.92
N LEU A 19 -5.83 -22.59 -10.23
CA LEU A 19 -6.22 -21.26 -9.83
C LEU A 19 -6.24 -21.31 -8.31
N LEU A 20 -5.05 -21.24 -7.70
CA LEU A 20 -4.92 -20.87 -6.31
C LEU A 20 -5.74 -19.60 -6.20
N PRO A 21 -6.75 -19.53 -5.31
CA PRO A 21 -7.45 -18.30 -5.09
C PRO A 21 -6.37 -17.26 -4.86
N VAL A 22 -6.26 -16.31 -5.80
CA VAL A 22 -5.33 -15.19 -5.70
C VAL A 22 -5.56 -14.68 -4.30
N ALA A 23 -4.53 -14.77 -3.46
CA ALA A 23 -4.62 -14.52 -2.03
C ALA A 23 -4.98 -13.04 -1.79
N SER A 24 -6.25 -12.73 -2.02
CA SER A 24 -6.91 -11.51 -1.65
C SER A 24 -7.37 -11.77 -0.24
N SER A 25 -6.94 -10.91 0.68
CA SER A 25 -7.66 -10.72 1.92
C SER A 25 -9.06 -10.25 1.52
N ASP A 26 -10.09 -10.97 1.93
CA ASP A 26 -11.44 -10.44 1.84
C ASP A 26 -11.56 -9.38 2.94
N CYS A 27 -11.74 -8.13 2.50
CA CYS A 27 -11.84 -6.97 3.35
C CYS A 27 -13.24 -6.38 3.18
N ASP A 28 -13.96 -6.27 4.29
CA ASP A 28 -15.29 -5.68 4.33
C ASP A 28 -15.22 -4.29 4.96
N ILE A 29 -16.08 -3.38 4.50
CA ILE A 29 -16.20 -2.01 5.01
C ILE A 29 -17.31 -1.99 6.06
N GLU A 30 -16.93 -1.69 7.29
CA GLU A 30 -17.86 -1.49 8.40
C GLU A 30 -18.30 0.00 8.41
N GLY A 31 -19.60 0.26 8.44
CA GLY A 31 -20.13 1.64 8.36
C GLY A 31 -20.13 2.22 6.93
N LYS A 32 -20.98 1.68 6.05
CA LYS A 32 -21.16 2.15 4.66
C LYS A 32 -21.72 3.58 4.53
N ASP A 33 -22.07 4.25 5.63
CA ASP A 33 -22.64 5.60 5.59
C ASP A 33 -21.64 6.67 5.12
N GLY A 34 -20.34 6.36 5.15
CA GLY A 34 -19.29 7.27 4.69
C GLY A 34 -19.04 8.48 5.58
N GLY A 35 -19.75 8.60 6.71
CA GLY A 35 -19.72 9.79 7.56
C GLY A 35 -18.34 10.01 8.19
N VAL A 36 -17.70 8.93 8.64
CA VAL A 36 -16.33 8.98 9.20
C VAL A 36 -15.32 9.47 8.16
N TYR A 37 -15.44 9.02 6.91
CA TYR A 37 -14.56 9.49 5.84
C TYR A 37 -14.79 10.98 5.55
N GLN A 38 -16.03 11.40 5.31
CA GLN A 38 -16.34 12.78 4.92
C GLN A 38 -15.97 13.79 6.02
N ASN A 39 -16.26 13.48 7.27
CA ASN A 39 -16.12 14.44 8.37
C ASN A 39 -14.73 14.46 9.01
N VAL A 40 -13.97 13.35 8.93
CA VAL A 40 -12.69 13.21 9.65
C VAL A 40 -11.53 12.91 8.70
N LEU A 41 -11.65 11.83 7.92
CA LEU A 41 -10.52 11.36 7.11
C LEU A 41 -10.23 12.31 5.94
N MET A 42 -11.27 12.80 5.26
CA MET A 42 -11.13 13.70 4.11
C MET A 42 -10.47 15.01 4.51
N VAL A 43 -10.89 15.61 5.63
CA VAL A 43 -10.29 16.83 6.18
C VAL A 43 -8.79 16.62 6.43
N SER A 44 -8.42 15.52 7.10
CA SER A 44 -7.01 15.21 7.35
C SER A 44 -6.21 14.91 6.06
N ILE A 45 -6.83 14.32 5.04
CA ILE A 45 -6.18 14.09 3.73
C ILE A 45 -5.91 15.43 3.04
N ASP A 46 -6.86 16.36 3.08
CA ASP A 46 -6.73 17.67 2.45
C ASP A 46 -5.65 18.53 3.14
N ASP A 47 -5.57 18.48 4.47
CA ASP A 47 -4.50 19.16 5.21
C ASP A 47 -3.12 18.54 4.92
N LEU A 48 -3.03 17.21 4.80
CA LEU A 48 -1.79 16.56 4.36
C LEU A 48 -1.37 16.98 2.94
N ASP A 49 -2.32 17.07 2.01
CA ASP A 49 -2.03 17.48 0.63
C ASP A 49 -1.46 18.92 0.59
N ARG A 50 -2.02 19.83 1.41
CA ARG A 50 -1.51 21.20 1.59
C ARG A 50 -0.10 21.22 2.20
N MET A 51 0.18 20.36 3.17
CA MET A 51 1.51 20.27 3.80
C MET A 51 2.58 19.63 2.91
N ILE A 52 2.19 18.80 1.94
CA ILE A 52 3.10 18.09 1.03
C ILE A 52 3.42 18.93 -0.23
N ASP A 53 2.76 20.08 -0.44
CA ASP A 53 2.96 20.92 -1.61
C ASP A 53 4.36 21.60 -1.60
N PHE A 54 5.36 20.82 -2.03
CA PHE A 54 6.71 21.25 -2.34
C PHE A 54 6.93 21.20 -3.86
N ASP A 55 7.82 22.08 -4.34
CA ASP A 55 8.17 22.28 -5.74
C ASP A 55 8.26 20.97 -6.55
N SER A 56 7.63 21.03 -7.72
CA SER A 56 7.08 19.97 -8.57
C SER A 56 8.08 19.01 -9.25
N ASN A 57 9.16 18.60 -8.58
CA ASN A 57 10.16 17.69 -9.16
C ASN A 57 9.79 16.20 -9.05
N CYS A 58 8.56 15.86 -8.67
CA CYS A 58 8.11 14.48 -8.61
C CYS A 58 7.97 13.90 -10.03
N LEU A 59 8.69 12.80 -10.31
CA LEU A 59 8.52 12.08 -11.57
C LEU A 59 7.12 11.47 -11.64
N ASN A 60 6.44 11.62 -12.78
CA ASN A 60 5.09 11.10 -13.03
C ASN A 60 5.00 9.56 -13.15
N ASN A 61 6.05 8.84 -12.77
CA ASN A 61 6.10 7.38 -12.88
C ASN A 61 5.21 6.74 -11.83
N GLU A 62 4.33 5.83 -12.25
CA GLU A 62 3.47 5.14 -11.30
C GLU A 62 4.29 4.25 -10.36
N PRO A 63 4.18 4.46 -9.03
CA PRO A 63 4.88 3.65 -8.04
C PRO A 63 4.54 2.16 -8.14
N ASN A 64 5.53 1.29 -7.92
CA ASN A 64 5.35 -0.17 -7.93
C ASN A 64 4.27 -0.66 -6.95
N PHE A 65 4.09 0.04 -5.83
CA PHE A 65 3.02 -0.25 -4.88
C PHE A 65 1.63 -0.10 -5.53
N LEU A 66 1.41 0.97 -6.29
CA LEU A 66 0.13 1.26 -6.93
C LEU A 66 -0.11 0.35 -8.15
N LYS A 67 0.96 0.00 -8.89
CA LYS A 67 0.88 -1.04 -9.94
C LYS A 67 0.42 -2.39 -9.41
N LYS A 68 0.84 -2.75 -8.20
CA LYS A 68 0.51 -4.04 -7.57
C LYS A 68 -0.83 -4.00 -6.82
N HIS A 69 -1.21 -2.83 -6.33
CA HIS A 69 -2.38 -2.61 -5.49
C HIS A 69 -3.15 -1.42 -6.05
N SER A 70 -4.14 -1.71 -6.87
CA SER A 70 -5.04 -0.74 -7.48
C SER A 70 -6.41 -0.75 -6.81
N CYS A 71 -7.11 0.38 -6.91
CA CYS A 71 -8.51 0.52 -6.50
C CYS A 71 -9.45 0.03 -7.62
N ASP A 72 -9.38 -1.26 -7.95
CA ASP A 72 -10.28 -1.89 -8.92
C ASP A 72 -11.66 -2.14 -8.30
N ASP A 73 -12.66 -2.41 -9.15
CA ASP A 73 -13.98 -2.87 -8.71
C ASP A 73 -13.86 -4.12 -7.83
N ASN A 74 -14.55 -4.12 -6.68
CA ASN A 74 -14.54 -5.16 -5.65
C ASN A 74 -13.19 -5.32 -4.91
N LYS A 75 -12.22 -4.43 -5.13
CA LYS A 75 -10.93 -4.42 -4.42
C LYS A 75 -10.65 -3.12 -3.70
N GLU A 76 -11.60 -2.19 -3.67
CA GLU A 76 -11.48 -0.88 -3.03
C GLU A 76 -11.12 -1.02 -1.55
N ALA A 77 -11.81 -1.91 -0.85
CA ALA A 77 -11.57 -2.18 0.57
C ALA A 77 -10.16 -2.72 0.83
N SER A 78 -9.74 -3.73 0.05
CA SER A 78 -8.40 -4.31 0.12
C SER A 78 -7.30 -3.30 -0.22
N PHE A 79 -7.55 -2.42 -1.20
CA PHE A 79 -6.65 -1.33 -1.54
C PHE A 79 -6.50 -0.35 -0.37
N LEU A 80 -7.61 0.18 0.15
CA LEU A 80 -7.62 1.17 1.23
C LEU A 80 -6.97 0.62 2.50
N TYR A 81 -7.25 -0.62 2.86
CA TYR A 81 -6.59 -1.28 3.99
C TYR A 81 -5.06 -1.37 3.80
N ARG A 82 -4.59 -1.79 2.62
CA ARG A 82 -3.15 -1.87 2.33
C ARG A 82 -2.49 -0.50 2.29
N ALA A 83 -3.17 0.49 1.70
CA ALA A 83 -2.73 1.87 1.64
C ALA A 83 -2.60 2.47 3.04
N ALA A 84 -3.56 2.23 3.94
CA ALA A 84 -3.51 2.69 5.32
C ALA A 84 -2.34 2.06 6.12
N ARG A 85 -2.08 0.75 5.93
CA ARG A 85 -0.88 0.11 6.48
C ARG A 85 0.41 0.72 5.94
N LYS A 86 0.40 1.15 4.68
CA LYS A 86 1.54 1.80 4.05
C LYS A 86 1.76 3.22 4.61
N LEU A 87 0.69 3.99 4.82
CA LEU A 87 0.73 5.32 5.46
C LEU A 87 1.38 5.29 6.86
N LYS A 88 1.09 4.26 7.66
CA LYS A 88 1.72 4.07 8.98
C LYS A 88 3.26 4.00 8.92
N GLN A 89 3.85 3.64 7.78
CA GLN A 89 5.30 3.63 7.59
C GLN A 89 5.89 5.04 7.45
N PHE A 90 5.10 6.01 6.96
CA PHE A 90 5.55 7.40 6.76
C PHE A 90 5.64 8.20 8.06
N ILE A 91 4.88 7.82 9.10
CA ILE A 91 4.96 8.44 10.44
C ILE A 91 6.40 8.37 11.00
N LYS A 92 7.17 7.34 10.62
CA LYS A 92 8.57 7.18 11.03
C LYS A 92 9.53 8.21 10.41
N MET A 93 9.10 8.96 9.40
CA MET A 93 9.93 9.99 8.75
C MET A 93 10.03 11.28 9.56
N ASN A 94 9.19 11.44 10.58
CA ASN A 94 9.17 12.54 11.54
C ASN A 94 9.35 13.93 10.90
N ILE A 95 8.41 14.29 10.02
CA ILE A 95 8.45 15.55 9.26
C ILE A 95 8.01 16.74 10.13
N SER A 96 6.84 16.62 10.76
CA SER A 96 6.28 17.57 11.72
C SER A 96 5.29 16.82 12.61
N GLU A 97 5.05 17.31 13.83
CA GLU A 97 4.05 16.74 14.74
C GLU A 97 2.64 16.77 14.15
N GLU A 98 2.25 17.91 13.58
CA GLU A 98 0.94 18.10 12.93
C GLU A 98 0.76 17.15 11.73
N PHE A 99 1.80 17.04 10.89
CA PHE A 99 1.83 16.11 9.77
C PHE A 99 1.66 14.65 10.22
N ASN A 100 2.38 14.26 11.29
CA ASN A 100 2.28 12.92 11.86
C ASN A 100 0.90 12.66 12.46
N HIS A 101 0.28 13.68 13.07
CA HIS A 101 -1.07 13.61 13.61
C HIS A 101 -2.09 13.31 12.50
N HIS A 102 -2.10 14.09 11.41
CA HIS A 102 -3.01 13.83 10.29
C HIS A 102 -2.74 12.47 9.62
N LEU A 103 -1.48 12.07 9.42
CA LEU A 103 -1.16 10.74 8.90
C LEU A 103 -1.67 9.62 9.81
N SER A 104 -1.56 9.80 11.13
CA SER A 104 -2.08 8.85 12.11
C SER A 104 -3.60 8.77 12.03
N THR A 105 -4.29 9.91 11.98
CA THR A 105 -5.75 9.99 11.82
C THR A 105 -6.21 9.26 10.57
N VAL A 106 -5.59 9.54 9.41
CA VAL A 106 -5.97 8.89 8.16
C VAL A 106 -5.66 7.40 8.20
N SER A 107 -4.46 7.00 8.63
CA SER A 107 -4.04 5.60 8.62
C SER A 107 -4.83 4.75 9.62
N GLN A 108 -4.93 5.17 10.88
CA GLN A 108 -5.65 4.43 11.91
C GLN A 108 -7.15 4.49 11.67
N GLY A 109 -7.70 5.67 11.37
CA GLY A 109 -9.12 5.84 11.11
C GLY A 109 -9.59 5.05 9.88
N THR A 110 -8.75 4.93 8.84
CA THR A 110 -9.04 4.00 7.74
C THR A 110 -9.01 2.56 8.24
N LEU A 111 -7.97 2.13 8.95
CA LEU A 111 -7.87 0.73 9.41
C LEU A 111 -9.02 0.30 10.34
N THR A 112 -9.59 1.21 11.13
CA THR A 112 -10.74 0.92 11.98
C THR A 112 -12.04 0.72 11.20
N LEU A 113 -12.13 1.23 9.98
CA LEU A 113 -13.31 1.07 9.11
C LEU A 113 -13.30 -0.23 8.30
N PHE A 114 -12.16 -0.93 8.25
CA PHE A 114 -12.03 -2.16 7.45
C PHE A 114 -11.71 -3.35 8.34
N ASN A 115 -12.55 -4.37 8.26
CA ASN A 115 -12.25 -5.67 8.83
C ASN A 115 -11.73 -6.58 7.72
N CYS A 116 -10.45 -6.94 7.79
CA CYS A 116 -9.82 -7.81 6.81
C CYS A 116 -9.51 -9.16 7.42
N THR A 117 -10.11 -10.22 6.89
CA THR A 117 -9.73 -11.57 7.29
C THR A 117 -8.47 -11.99 6.53
N SER A 118 -7.34 -12.04 7.23
CA SER A 118 -6.17 -12.69 6.65
C SER A 118 -6.38 -14.21 6.71
N LYS A 119 -6.52 -14.88 5.56
CA LYS A 119 -6.30 -16.33 5.47
C LYS A 119 -4.80 -16.58 5.70
N VAL A 120 -4.38 -16.67 6.97
CA VAL A 120 -2.97 -16.76 7.36
C VAL A 120 -2.41 -18.14 6.97
N LYS A 121 -1.59 -18.22 5.92
CA LYS A 121 -0.41 -19.11 5.95
C LYS A 121 0.73 -18.31 6.54
N GLY A 122 1.20 -18.74 7.71
CA GLY A 122 2.22 -18.07 8.51
C GLY A 122 3.43 -17.68 7.67
N ARG A 123 3.73 -16.39 7.66
CA ARG A 123 5.04 -15.92 7.19
C ARG A 123 5.98 -15.88 8.40
N LYS A 124 7.06 -16.64 8.28
CA LYS A 124 8.24 -16.60 9.14
C LYS A 124 8.70 -15.13 9.32
N PRO A 125 9.11 -14.72 10.53
CA PRO A 125 9.65 -13.38 10.73
C PRO A 125 10.87 -13.13 9.83
N PRO A 126 11.11 -11.89 9.37
CA PRO A 126 12.32 -11.55 8.65
C PRO A 126 13.54 -11.83 9.54
N SER A 127 14.47 -12.64 9.06
CA SER A 127 15.77 -12.80 9.70
C SER A 127 16.51 -11.46 9.65
N LEU A 128 16.94 -11.00 10.83
CA LEU A 128 17.84 -9.88 11.05
C LEU A 128 19.17 -10.19 10.34
N GLY A 129 19.33 -9.70 9.11
CA GLY A 129 20.61 -9.67 8.42
C GLY A 129 21.36 -8.41 8.83
N GLU A 130 22.49 -8.56 9.50
CA GLU A 130 23.39 -7.49 9.93
C GLU A 130 23.82 -6.60 8.76
N ALA A 131 23.67 -5.30 8.96
CA ALA A 131 24.17 -4.29 8.04
C ALA A 131 25.68 -4.11 8.23
N GLN A 132 26.47 -4.32 7.17
CA GLN A 132 27.81 -3.73 7.10
C GLN A 132 27.68 -2.30 6.55
N LEU A 133 28.06 -1.33 7.38
CA LEU A 133 28.11 0.09 7.08
C LEU A 133 29.55 0.48 6.72
N THR A 134 29.84 0.69 5.44
CA THR A 134 31.08 1.34 4.99
C THR A 134 30.80 2.76 4.48
N LYS A 135 31.26 3.70 5.32
CA LYS A 135 31.62 5.12 5.15
C LYS A 135 31.49 5.76 3.75
N ASN A 136 30.74 6.88 3.67
CA ASN A 136 31.04 8.11 2.88
C ASN A 136 30.09 9.27 3.28
N LEU A 137 30.53 10.20 4.13
CA LEU A 137 29.65 11.06 4.94
C LEU A 137 28.92 12.19 4.17
N GLU A 138 29.41 12.64 3.01
CA GLU A 138 28.84 13.79 2.29
C GLU A 138 27.85 13.39 1.17
N GLU A 139 28.12 12.33 0.41
CA GLU A 139 27.16 11.73 -0.55
C GLU A 139 25.89 11.20 0.15
N ASN A 140 26.01 10.81 1.42
CA ASN A 140 24.90 10.31 2.23
C ASN A 140 23.83 11.38 2.53
N LYS A 141 24.17 12.66 2.58
CA LYS A 141 23.18 13.73 2.84
C LYS A 141 22.29 13.98 1.62
N SER A 142 22.88 14.17 0.45
CA SER A 142 22.13 14.39 -0.80
C SER A 142 21.29 13.18 -1.19
N LEU A 143 21.82 11.96 -1.03
CA LEU A 143 21.08 10.72 -1.29
C LEU A 143 19.89 10.55 -0.32
N LYS A 144 20.07 10.89 0.97
CA LYS A 144 19.01 10.83 1.97
C LYS A 144 17.92 11.86 1.69
N GLU A 145 18.29 13.03 1.22
CA GLU A 145 17.36 14.09 0.84
C GLU A 145 16.57 13.74 -0.43
N GLN A 146 17.24 13.22 -1.47
CA GLN A 146 16.57 12.70 -2.67
C GLN A 146 15.61 11.54 -2.34
N LYS A 147 16.02 10.63 -1.44
CA LYS A 147 15.14 9.55 -0.97
C LYS A 147 13.92 10.09 -0.23
N ARG A 148 14.12 11.07 0.66
CA ARG A 148 13.03 11.73 1.39
C ARG A 148 12.06 12.43 0.43
N GLN A 149 12.59 13.11 -0.59
CA GLN A 149 11.76 13.72 -1.63
C GLN A 149 10.97 12.68 -2.42
N GLY A 150 11.60 11.57 -2.83
CA GLY A 150 10.92 10.47 -3.51
C GLY A 150 9.82 9.82 -2.65
N ASP A 151 10.06 9.69 -1.35
CA ASP A 151 9.10 9.18 -0.38
C ASP A 151 7.89 10.13 -0.21
N LEU A 152 8.13 11.45 -0.17
CA LEU A 152 7.07 12.47 -0.15
C LEU A 152 6.26 12.49 -1.44
N CYS A 153 6.91 12.40 -2.60
CA CYS A 153 6.24 12.27 -3.89
C CYS A 153 5.34 11.03 -3.94
N PHE A 154 5.86 9.89 -3.48
CA PHE A 154 5.05 8.67 -3.38
C PHE A 154 3.86 8.86 -2.45
N LEU A 155 4.05 9.52 -1.30
CA LEU A 155 2.98 9.80 -0.35
C LEU A 155 1.89 10.68 -0.95
N LYS A 156 2.25 11.74 -1.69
CA LYS A 156 1.30 12.61 -2.40
C LYS A 156 0.41 11.78 -3.34
N ILE A 157 1.04 10.97 -4.20
CA ILE A 157 0.31 10.11 -5.15
C ILE A 157 -0.58 9.11 -4.39
N LEU A 158 -0.08 8.53 -3.29
CA LEU A 158 -0.83 7.58 -2.47
C LEU A 158 -2.09 8.22 -1.85
N LEU A 159 -1.96 9.42 -1.28
CA LEU A 159 -3.09 10.16 -0.70
C LEU A 159 -4.14 10.50 -1.76
N GLN A 160 -3.72 10.95 -2.94
CA GLN A 160 -4.62 11.20 -4.07
C GLN A 160 -5.37 9.92 -4.49
N LYS A 161 -4.69 8.78 -4.58
CA LYS A 161 -5.34 7.50 -4.91
C LYS A 161 -6.30 7.03 -3.81
N ILE A 162 -5.99 7.26 -2.53
CA ILE A 162 -6.88 6.99 -1.39
C ILE A 162 -8.15 7.82 -1.51
N LYS A 163 -8.02 9.13 -1.74
CA LYS A 163 -9.15 10.07 -1.89
C LYS A 163 -10.09 9.64 -3.03
N THR A 164 -9.52 9.34 -4.20
CA THR A 164 -10.29 8.86 -5.36
C THR A 164 -10.99 7.53 -5.07
N CYS A 165 -10.33 6.60 -4.37
CA CYS A 165 -10.91 5.31 -4.05
C CYS A 165 -12.09 5.41 -3.07
N TRP A 166 -11.99 6.27 -2.06
CA TRP A 166 -13.11 6.57 -1.17
C TRP A 166 -14.28 7.22 -1.91
N ASN A 167 -14.01 8.18 -2.79
CA ASN A 167 -15.07 8.82 -3.59
C ASN A 167 -15.81 7.81 -4.48
N LYS A 168 -15.11 6.79 -4.99
CA LYS A 168 -15.72 5.68 -5.74
C LYS A 168 -16.68 4.87 -4.88
N ILE A 169 -16.26 4.46 -3.67
CA ILE A 169 -17.11 3.74 -2.71
C ILE A 169 -18.36 4.56 -2.36
N LEU A 170 -18.19 5.86 -2.06
CA LEU A 170 -19.30 6.73 -1.69
C LEU A 170 -20.29 6.96 -2.84
N ARG A 171 -19.81 7.01 -4.08
CA ARG A 171 -20.69 7.13 -5.25
C ARG A 171 -21.52 5.86 -5.43
N GLY A 172 -20.89 4.68 -5.32
CA GLY A 172 -21.58 3.41 -5.41
C GLY A 172 -22.60 3.18 -4.27
N ALA A 173 -22.36 3.76 -3.09
CA ALA A 173 -23.29 3.67 -1.96
C ALA A 173 -24.56 4.53 -2.12
N LYS A 174 -24.55 5.56 -2.98
CA LYS A 174 -25.71 6.44 -3.24
C LYS A 174 -26.69 5.91 -4.29
N GLU A 175 -26.31 4.86 -5.02
CA GLU A 175 -27.11 4.29 -6.12
C GLU A 175 -28.05 3.14 -5.66
N TYR A 176 -28.11 2.85 -4.35
CA TYR A 176 -28.97 1.83 -3.73
C TYR A 176 -29.99 2.44 -2.76
#